data_AF-F9WN87-F1
#
_entry.id   AF-F9WN87-F1
#
_cell.length_a   1.000
_cell.length_b   1.000
_cell.length_c   1.000
_cell.angle_alpha   90.00
_cell.angle_beta   90.00
_cell.angle_gamma   90.00
#
_symmetry.space_group_name_H-M   'P 1'
#
loop_
_entity.id
_entity.type
_entity.pdbx_description
1 polymer ?
#
loop_
_entity_poly.entity_id
_entity_poly.type
_entity_poly.pdbx_seq_one_letter_code
_entity_poly.pdbx_strand_id
1 'polypeptide(L)'
;MGILRMDSEWKPDHVSHKLVKLVRVREDLNDETYRCVPLSSDIHERVHRRMLKIVEENWMLLGGLVSADCRSAVLLELLAFDAFRYSDVTRAVVDKLVHLQRNGEECKKSALAKFNEKQLRLKSSKCLGTAENSFVKKCKYYVLYKPSVDNFPVADGFFFVEGHGTSGERAAVRAAHSCDAHQPKTIVLLQATKARSHHTETGKLLKLKAILRRAFRDWADFSKNMRWEIVYVQHPDAQLFKKRQRCDRTEVKKNGGETTEEYDERQAAHDAEQVFWETEVDQYAVKLVDDLLAALIVCLNAK
;
A
#
# COMPACT_ATOMS: atom_id res chain seq x y z
N MET A 1 -3.32 15.33 18.53
CA MET A 1 -3.68 13.92 18.79
C MET A 1 -4.87 13.64 19.73
N GLY A 2 -5.42 14.59 20.49
CA GLY A 2 -6.49 14.27 21.45
C GLY A 2 -7.85 13.82 20.86
N ILE A 3 -8.24 14.30 19.68
CA ILE A 3 -9.60 14.08 19.17
C ILE A 3 -9.77 12.75 18.42
N LEU A 4 -8.72 12.22 17.79
CA LEU A 4 -8.76 10.91 17.11
C LEU A 4 -8.10 9.77 17.90
N ARG A 5 -7.35 10.05 18.98
CA ARG A 5 -6.82 9.00 19.86
C ARG A 5 -7.74 8.60 21.01
N MET A 6 -8.80 9.36 21.29
CA MET A 6 -9.64 9.11 22.48
C MET A 6 -8.84 9.01 23.80
N ASP A 7 -7.72 9.72 23.94
CA ASP A 7 -6.91 9.74 25.18
C ASP A 7 -7.46 10.75 26.22
N SER A 8 -8.73 11.14 26.12
CA SER A 8 -9.42 11.99 27.09
C SER A 8 -10.77 11.38 27.42
N GLU A 9 -11.06 11.22 28.72
CA GLU A 9 -12.37 10.77 29.22
C GLU A 9 -13.49 11.64 28.63
N TRP A 10 -14.14 11.12 27.58
CA TRP A 10 -15.25 11.79 26.93
C TRP A 10 -16.49 11.61 27.82
N LYS A 11 -16.82 12.63 28.63
CA LYS A 11 -18.17 12.76 29.18
C LYS A 11 -19.09 13.30 28.07
N PRO A 12 -20.05 12.52 27.56
CA PRO A 12 -20.75 12.87 26.33
C PRO A 12 -21.95 13.76 26.61
N ASP A 13 -21.94 14.98 26.08
CA ASP A 13 -23.17 15.77 25.95
C ASP A 13 -23.85 15.41 24.60
N HIS A 14 -24.63 14.33 24.67
CA HIS A 14 -25.85 14.04 23.90
C HIS A 14 -25.85 13.81 22.38
N VAL A 15 -24.79 14.05 21.58
CA VAL A 15 -24.90 13.96 20.09
C VAL A 15 -24.16 12.78 19.43
N SER A 16 -23.09 12.23 20.03
CA SER A 16 -22.20 11.25 19.38
C SER A 16 -22.79 9.84 19.21
N HIS A 17 -23.66 9.39 20.12
CA HIS A 17 -24.24 8.04 20.10
C HIS A 17 -25.11 7.74 18.86
N LYS A 18 -25.54 8.77 18.12
CA LYS A 18 -26.32 8.63 16.88
C LYS A 18 -25.45 8.34 15.65
N LEU A 19 -24.14 8.59 15.74
CA LEU A 19 -23.20 8.45 14.61
C LEU A 19 -22.18 7.35 14.85
N VAL A 20 -21.78 7.12 16.10
CA VAL A 20 -20.77 6.15 16.48
C VAL A 20 -21.28 5.23 17.58
N LYS A 21 -20.78 4.00 17.58
CA LYS A 21 -20.95 3.02 18.64
C LYS A 21 -19.59 2.63 19.20
N LEU A 22 -19.55 2.32 20.49
CA LEU A 22 -18.39 1.71 21.11
C LEU A 22 -18.45 0.20 20.88
N VAL A 23 -17.39 -0.36 20.32
CA VAL A 23 -17.19 -1.79 20.21
C VAL A 23 -16.00 -2.20 21.05
N ARG A 24 -16.19 -3.26 21.84
CA ARG A 24 -15.11 -3.94 22.56
C ARG A 24 -14.30 -4.73 21.53
N VAL A 25 -13.01 -4.47 21.47
CA VAL A 25 -12.07 -5.14 20.58
C VAL A 25 -11.09 -5.89 21.47
N ARG A 26 -11.01 -7.21 21.27
CA ARG A 26 -10.03 -8.06 21.94
C ARG A 26 -8.75 -8.03 21.10
N GLU A 27 -7.71 -7.39 21.61
CA GLU A 27 -6.42 -7.34 20.92
C GLU A 27 -5.57 -8.58 21.25
N ASP A 28 -5.62 -9.06 22.51
CA ASP A 28 -4.94 -10.28 22.96
C ASP A 28 -5.79 -11.08 24.00
N LEU A 29 -5.31 -12.26 24.41
CA LEU A 29 -6.01 -13.13 25.37
C LEU A 29 -6.41 -12.42 26.67
N ASN A 30 -5.64 -11.42 27.10
CA ASN A 30 -5.85 -10.63 28.33
C ASN A 30 -5.93 -9.11 28.12
N ASP A 31 -5.97 -8.62 26.87
CA ASP A 31 -6.05 -7.18 26.59
C ASP A 31 -7.31 -6.85 25.79
N GLU A 32 -8.11 -5.96 26.35
CA GLU A 32 -9.39 -5.53 25.81
C GLU A 32 -9.42 -4.02 25.69
N THR A 33 -9.62 -3.55 24.48
CA THR A 33 -9.74 -2.12 24.19
C THR A 33 -11.15 -1.80 23.72
N TYR A 34 -11.49 -0.51 23.73
CA TYR A 34 -12.76 -0.01 23.19
C TYR A 34 -12.46 0.90 22.01
N ARG A 35 -13.07 0.62 20.86
CA ARG A 35 -12.96 1.46 19.67
C ARG A 35 -14.31 2.09 19.37
N CYS A 36 -14.31 3.38 19.10
CA CYS A 36 -15.45 4.01 18.44
C CYS A 36 -15.45 3.62 16.96
N VAL A 37 -16.54 3.01 16.51
CA VAL A 37 -16.78 2.71 15.10
C VAL A 37 -18.07 3.38 14.65
N PRO A 38 -18.23 3.66 13.35
CA PRO A 38 -19.49 4.15 12.81
C PRO A 38 -20.66 3.22 13.18
N LEU A 39 -21.81 3.80 13.49
CA LEU A 39 -23.00 3.06 13.88
C LEU A 39 -23.46 2.10 12.75
N SER A 40 -23.29 2.51 11.49
CA SER A 40 -23.51 1.70 10.28
C SER A 40 -22.54 2.06 9.15
N SER A 41 -22.44 1.19 8.15
CA SER A 41 -21.70 1.43 6.90
C SER A 41 -22.18 2.69 6.18
N ASP A 42 -23.50 2.93 6.14
CA ASP A 42 -24.08 4.11 5.49
C ASP A 42 -23.73 5.40 6.23
N ILE A 43 -23.63 5.35 7.56
CA ILE A 43 -23.18 6.50 8.36
C ILE A 43 -21.69 6.74 8.11
N HIS A 44 -20.87 5.68 8.10
CA HIS A 44 -19.46 5.78 7.73
C HIS A 44 -19.29 6.46 6.37
N GLU A 45 -19.98 5.97 5.33
CA GLU A 45 -19.87 6.50 3.98
C GLU A 45 -20.37 7.95 3.87
N ARG A 46 -21.45 8.32 4.58
CA ARG A 46 -21.95 9.70 4.60
C ARG A 46 -20.98 10.66 5.29
N VAL A 47 -20.44 10.28 6.44
CA VAL A 47 -19.43 11.05 7.17
C VAL A 47 -18.18 11.20 6.30
N HIS A 48 -17.72 10.11 5.71
CA HIS A 48 -16.57 10.08 4.82
C HIS A 48 -16.77 10.99 3.60
N ARG A 49 -17.92 10.91 2.90
CA ARG A 49 -18.26 11.81 1.79
C ARG A 49 -18.30 13.27 2.21
N ARG A 50 -18.83 13.57 3.39
CA ARG A 50 -18.88 14.95 3.90
C ARG A 50 -17.49 15.49 4.23
N MET A 51 -16.63 14.67 4.85
CA MET A 51 -15.23 15.02 5.11
C MET A 51 -14.47 15.26 3.81
N LEU A 52 -14.64 14.41 2.81
CA LEU A 52 -14.04 14.60 1.48
C LEU A 52 -14.44 15.94 0.87
N LYS A 53 -15.74 16.27 0.89
CA LYS A 53 -16.23 17.54 0.36
C LYS A 53 -15.63 18.75 1.09
N ILE A 54 -15.51 18.69 2.42
CA ILE A 54 -14.89 19.76 3.22
C ILE A 54 -13.41 19.92 2.85
N VAL A 55 -12.68 18.81 2.69
CA VAL A 55 -11.26 18.86 2.30
C VAL A 55 -11.08 19.37 0.88
N GLU A 56 -11.92 18.95 -0.07
CA GLU A 56 -11.91 19.48 -1.44
C GLU A 56 -12.17 20.99 -1.48
N GLU A 57 -13.18 21.47 -0.74
CA GLU A 57 -13.53 22.89 -0.63
C GLU A 57 -12.41 23.72 0.01
N ASN A 58 -11.76 23.17 1.04
CA ASN A 58 -10.72 23.87 1.81
C ASN A 58 -9.29 23.55 1.35
N TRP A 59 -9.11 22.75 0.30
CA TRP A 59 -7.80 22.27 -0.14
C TRP A 59 -6.83 23.41 -0.49
N MET A 60 -7.34 24.44 -1.16
CA MET A 60 -6.56 25.63 -1.52
C MET A 60 -6.18 26.44 -0.29
N LEU A 61 -7.07 26.57 0.69
CA LEU A 61 -6.82 27.28 1.94
C LEU A 61 -5.77 26.56 2.80
N LEU A 62 -5.83 25.23 2.84
CA LEU A 62 -4.84 24.40 3.53
C LEU A 62 -3.43 24.58 2.95
N GLY A 63 -3.31 24.87 1.64
CA GLY A 63 -2.02 25.00 0.97
C GLY A 63 -1.08 26.08 1.54
N GLY A 64 -1.64 27.14 2.13
CA GLY A 64 -0.85 28.18 2.79
C GLY A 64 -0.71 28.03 4.31
N LEU A 65 -1.54 27.17 4.93
CA LEU A 65 -1.69 27.12 6.39
C LEU A 65 -1.04 25.89 7.02
N VAL A 66 -0.90 24.79 6.27
CA VAL A 66 -0.31 23.55 6.75
C VAL A 66 0.75 23.02 5.79
N SER A 67 1.74 22.30 6.34
CA SER A 67 2.83 21.74 5.54
C SER A 67 2.32 20.78 4.48
N ALA A 68 3.06 20.62 3.37
CA ALA A 68 2.74 19.64 2.33
C ALA A 68 2.65 18.21 2.88
N ASP A 69 3.47 17.90 3.89
CA ASP A 69 3.43 16.62 4.61
C ASP A 69 2.11 16.40 5.34
N CYS A 70 1.66 17.40 6.10
CA CYS A 70 0.41 17.33 6.84
C CYS A 70 -0.78 17.16 5.88
N ARG A 71 -0.84 17.96 4.80
CA ARG A 71 -1.88 17.80 3.77
C ARG A 71 -1.88 16.40 3.16
N SER A 72 -0.70 15.85 2.93
CA SER A 72 -0.55 14.51 2.34
C SER A 72 -0.98 13.40 3.31
N ALA A 73 -0.68 13.54 4.60
CA ALA A 73 -1.15 12.63 5.63
C ALA A 73 -2.69 12.64 5.71
N VAL A 74 -3.31 13.82 5.78
CA VAL A 74 -4.77 13.96 5.79
C VAL A 74 -5.42 13.33 4.55
N LEU A 75 -4.85 13.53 3.36
CA LEU A 75 -5.37 12.89 2.15
C LEU A 75 -5.23 11.37 2.19
N LEU A 76 -4.11 10.83 2.68
CA LEU A 76 -3.93 9.38 2.81
C LEU A 76 -4.93 8.78 3.80
N GLU A 77 -5.28 9.49 4.87
CA GLU A 77 -6.31 9.03 5.81
C GLU A 77 -7.71 9.05 5.19
N LEU A 78 -8.05 10.10 4.43
CA LEU A 78 -9.38 10.27 3.85
C LEU A 78 -9.59 9.54 2.52
N LEU A 79 -8.54 9.30 1.75
CA LEU A 79 -8.64 8.70 0.41
C LEU A 79 -7.88 7.38 0.31
N ALA A 80 -7.24 6.92 1.38
CA ALA A 80 -6.35 5.77 1.34
C ALA A 80 -5.35 5.92 0.17
N PHE A 81 -5.11 4.85 -0.57
CA PHE A 81 -4.18 4.89 -1.72
C PHE A 81 -4.71 5.68 -2.93
N ASP A 82 -6.00 6.06 -2.99
CA ASP A 82 -6.46 6.99 -4.04
C ASP A 82 -5.84 8.38 -3.88
N ALA A 83 -5.26 8.69 -2.72
CA ALA A 83 -4.47 9.90 -2.48
C ALA A 83 -3.25 10.00 -3.42
N PHE A 84 -2.70 8.88 -3.91
CA PHE A 84 -1.59 8.88 -4.89
C PHE A 84 -1.96 9.44 -6.27
N ARG A 85 -3.22 9.84 -6.48
CA ARG A 85 -3.64 10.62 -7.66
C ARG A 85 -3.26 12.10 -7.54
N TYR A 86 -2.99 12.58 -6.33
CA TYR A 86 -2.59 13.96 -6.04
C TYR A 86 -1.07 14.07 -5.99
N SER A 87 -0.49 14.99 -6.77
CA SER A 87 0.97 15.12 -6.86
C SER A 87 1.64 15.48 -5.54
N ASP A 88 0.96 16.23 -4.69
CA ASP A 88 1.51 16.67 -3.40
C ASP A 88 1.76 15.45 -2.50
N VAL A 89 0.84 14.48 -2.52
CA VAL A 89 0.96 13.21 -1.79
C VAL A 89 2.12 12.40 -2.33
N THR A 90 2.18 12.19 -3.65
CA THR A 90 3.25 11.40 -4.25
C THR A 90 4.60 12.03 -4.01
N ARG A 91 4.68 13.36 -4.04
CA ARG A 91 5.90 14.12 -3.75
C ARG A 91 6.35 13.94 -2.31
N ALA A 92 5.46 14.20 -1.35
CA ALA A 92 5.75 14.04 0.07
C ALA A 92 6.16 12.59 0.41
N VAL A 93 5.52 11.61 -0.22
CA VAL A 93 5.89 10.19 -0.07
C VAL A 93 7.30 9.95 -0.59
N VAL A 94 7.57 10.33 -1.84
CA VAL A 94 8.86 10.09 -2.50
C VAL A 94 10.01 10.75 -1.77
N ASP A 95 9.85 12.00 -1.34
CA ASP A 95 10.87 12.77 -0.65
C ASP A 95 11.29 12.13 0.69
N LYS A 96 10.44 11.28 1.26
CA LYS A 96 10.65 10.59 2.54
C LYS A 96 10.81 9.08 2.44
N LEU A 97 10.89 8.53 1.23
CA LEU A 97 11.11 7.10 1.04
C LEU A 97 12.50 6.71 1.58
N VAL A 98 12.51 5.69 2.44
CA VAL A 98 13.72 5.05 2.95
C VAL A 98 13.82 3.67 2.33
N HIS A 99 14.90 3.42 1.58
CA HIS A 99 15.19 2.08 1.07
C HIS A 99 15.65 1.16 2.20
N LEU A 100 14.98 0.02 2.35
CA LEU A 100 15.33 -1.03 3.29
C LEU A 100 16.35 -1.96 2.61
N GLN A 101 17.62 -1.55 2.71
CA GLN A 101 18.75 -2.17 2.02
C GLN A 101 19.00 -3.62 2.45
N ARG A 102 19.50 -4.43 1.51
CA ARG A 102 20.17 -5.70 1.83
C ARG A 102 21.58 -5.42 2.33
N ASN A 103 22.15 -6.35 3.09
CA ASN A 103 23.52 -6.22 3.57
C ASN A 103 24.49 -6.11 2.40
N GLY A 104 25.30 -5.05 2.36
CA GLY A 104 26.29 -4.82 1.31
C GLY A 104 25.73 -4.27 -0.01
N GLU A 105 24.45 -3.91 -0.06
CA GLU A 105 23.81 -3.34 -1.25
C GLU A 105 23.83 -1.81 -1.24
N GLU A 106 24.02 -1.20 -2.41
CA GLU A 106 23.86 0.24 -2.57
C GLU A 106 22.39 0.69 -2.45
N CYS A 107 22.19 1.94 -2.06
CA CYS A 107 20.84 2.51 -1.97
C CYS A 107 20.20 2.59 -3.37
N LYS A 108 19.14 1.82 -3.60
CA LYS A 108 18.36 1.88 -4.84
C LYS A 108 17.29 2.97 -4.73
N LYS A 109 17.07 3.70 -5.82
CA LYS A 109 15.90 4.58 -5.94
C LYS A 109 14.67 3.74 -6.29
N SER A 110 13.55 4.05 -5.64
CA SER A 110 12.25 3.50 -5.99
C SER A 110 11.80 4.01 -7.36
N ALA A 111 11.01 3.21 -8.07
CA ALA A 111 10.33 3.65 -9.27
C ALA A 111 9.38 4.84 -9.02
N LEU A 112 8.96 5.06 -7.77
CA LEU A 112 8.22 6.25 -7.36
C LEU A 112 9.04 7.54 -7.48
N ALA A 113 10.38 7.50 -7.43
CA ALA A 113 11.20 8.72 -7.58
C ALA A 113 10.89 9.47 -8.89
N LYS A 114 10.52 8.74 -9.93
CA LYS A 114 10.15 9.29 -11.24
C LYS A 114 8.77 9.96 -11.25
N PHE A 115 7.91 9.72 -10.25
CA PHE A 115 6.65 10.46 -10.10
C PHE A 115 6.92 11.96 -9.91
N ASN A 116 8.00 12.29 -9.19
CA ASN A 116 8.39 13.69 -8.96
C ASN A 116 9.01 14.33 -10.20
N GLU A 117 9.86 13.60 -10.93
CA GLU A 117 10.57 14.12 -12.11
C GLU A 117 9.66 14.33 -13.33
N LYS A 118 8.69 13.43 -13.55
CA LYS A 118 7.84 13.44 -14.75
C LYS A 118 6.38 13.85 -14.50
N GLN A 119 6.05 14.30 -13.29
CA GLN A 119 4.67 14.57 -12.85
C GLN A 119 3.72 13.38 -13.12
N LEU A 120 4.24 12.16 -13.05
CA LEU A 120 3.41 10.97 -13.26
C LEU A 120 2.44 10.86 -12.10
N ARG A 121 1.15 10.80 -12.41
CA ARG A 121 0.06 10.61 -11.44
C ARG A 121 -0.67 9.34 -11.80
N LEU A 122 -1.21 8.65 -10.80
CA LEU A 122 -2.14 7.55 -11.07
C LEU A 122 -3.36 8.12 -11.82
N LYS A 123 -3.61 7.60 -13.02
CA LYS A 123 -4.63 8.12 -13.93
C LYS A 123 -6.04 7.70 -13.53
N SER A 124 -6.14 6.56 -12.85
CA SER A 124 -7.40 5.98 -12.40
C SER A 124 -7.14 4.94 -11.31
N SER A 125 -8.19 4.52 -10.62
CA SER A 125 -8.18 3.34 -9.77
C SER A 125 -9.22 2.33 -10.23
N LYS A 126 -8.97 1.06 -9.94
CA LYS A 126 -9.81 -0.08 -10.30
C LYS A 126 -9.84 -1.08 -9.17
N CYS A 127 -11.02 -1.56 -8.85
CA CYS A 127 -11.16 -2.67 -7.91
C CYS A 127 -10.83 -4.01 -8.59
N LEU A 128 -10.13 -4.88 -7.87
CA LEU A 128 -9.93 -6.29 -8.22
C LEU A 128 -11.10 -7.07 -7.64
N GLY A 129 -11.90 -7.70 -8.52
CA GLY A 129 -13.11 -8.40 -8.12
C GLY A 129 -12.87 -9.54 -7.14
N THR A 130 -13.92 -9.89 -6.40
CA THR A 130 -13.91 -10.92 -5.36
C THR A 130 -14.20 -12.33 -5.91
N ALA A 131 -14.93 -12.45 -7.02
CA ALA A 131 -15.36 -13.74 -7.57
C ALA A 131 -14.31 -14.39 -8.47
N GLU A 132 -14.13 -15.70 -8.32
CA GLU A 132 -13.28 -16.57 -9.15
C GLU A 132 -13.48 -16.41 -10.66
N ASN A 133 -14.67 -15.98 -11.09
CA ASN A 133 -15.10 -15.99 -12.49
C ASN A 133 -15.21 -14.61 -13.15
N SER A 134 -14.64 -13.56 -12.55
CA SER A 134 -14.62 -12.25 -13.20
C SER A 134 -13.21 -11.70 -13.33
N PHE A 135 -12.92 -11.23 -14.55
CA PHE A 135 -11.88 -10.30 -14.94
C PHE A 135 -10.60 -10.88 -15.52
N VAL A 136 -10.62 -10.96 -16.85
CA VAL A 136 -9.45 -10.82 -17.69
C VAL A 136 -9.27 -9.33 -18.02
N LYS A 137 -8.52 -8.59 -17.18
CA LYS A 137 -8.12 -7.19 -17.49
C LYS A 137 -6.83 -7.22 -18.33
N LYS A 138 -6.55 -6.16 -19.10
CA LYS A 138 -5.17 -5.91 -19.55
C LYS A 138 -4.41 -5.21 -18.43
N CYS A 139 -3.15 -5.56 -18.21
CA CYS A 139 -2.25 -4.77 -17.40
C CYS A 139 -2.19 -3.33 -17.95
N LYS A 140 -2.32 -2.34 -17.07
CA LYS A 140 -2.25 -0.92 -17.46
C LYS A 140 -1.32 -0.18 -16.51
N TYR A 141 -0.40 0.59 -17.08
CA TYR A 141 0.45 1.48 -16.30
C TYR A 141 -0.35 2.61 -15.67
N TYR A 142 0.11 3.07 -14.50
CA TYR A 142 -0.43 4.19 -13.75
C TYR A 142 -1.91 4.02 -13.38
N VAL A 143 -2.36 2.77 -13.22
CA VAL A 143 -3.69 2.43 -12.68
C VAL A 143 -3.50 1.79 -11.31
N LEU A 144 -4.14 2.37 -10.29
CA LEU A 144 -4.18 1.79 -8.96
C LEU A 144 -5.16 0.62 -8.92
N TYR A 145 -4.66 -0.57 -8.64
CA TYR A 145 -5.48 -1.75 -8.40
C TYR A 145 -5.69 -1.92 -6.89
N LYS A 146 -6.95 -1.86 -6.48
CA LYS A 146 -7.37 -1.99 -5.08
C LYS A 146 -8.06 -3.34 -4.88
N PRO A 147 -7.66 -4.15 -3.90
CA PRO A 147 -8.41 -5.33 -3.51
C PRO A 147 -9.85 -4.99 -3.14
N SER A 148 -10.81 -5.85 -3.51
CA SER A 148 -12.20 -5.77 -3.01
C SER A 148 -12.47 -6.68 -1.81
N VAL A 149 -11.44 -7.37 -1.32
CA VAL A 149 -11.52 -8.23 -0.14
C VAL A 149 -10.62 -7.69 0.95
N ASP A 150 -11.07 -7.82 2.19
CA ASP A 150 -10.20 -7.63 3.34
C ASP A 150 -9.11 -8.70 3.36
N ASN A 151 -7.98 -8.39 4.01
CA ASN A 151 -6.83 -9.30 4.16
C ASN A 151 -6.25 -9.78 2.81
N PHE A 152 -6.20 -8.91 1.80
CA PHE A 152 -5.53 -9.22 0.55
C PHE A 152 -4.07 -9.64 0.81
N PRO A 153 -3.53 -10.65 0.11
CA PRO A 153 -2.20 -11.14 0.41
C PRO A 153 -1.13 -10.07 0.16
N VAL A 154 -0.25 -9.86 1.15
CA VAL A 154 0.99 -9.04 1.10
C VAL A 154 0.79 -7.52 0.97
N ALA A 155 -0.24 -7.03 0.29
CA ALA A 155 -0.40 -5.61 -0.01
C ALA A 155 -1.87 -5.15 0.05
N ASP A 156 -2.07 -3.86 0.27
CA ASP A 156 -3.39 -3.23 0.33
C ASP A 156 -3.78 -2.53 -0.98
N GLY A 157 -2.84 -2.48 -1.93
CA GLY A 157 -3.02 -1.96 -3.28
C GLY A 157 -1.75 -2.09 -4.09
N PHE A 158 -1.84 -1.99 -5.41
CA PHE A 158 -0.64 -1.96 -6.25
C PHE A 158 -0.89 -1.26 -7.58
N PHE A 159 0.19 -0.93 -8.28
CA PHE A 159 0.12 -0.41 -9.65
C PHE A 159 1.40 -0.73 -10.43
N PHE A 160 1.32 -0.50 -11.74
CA PHE A 160 2.46 -0.70 -12.65
C PHE A 160 2.99 0.64 -13.14
N VAL A 161 4.31 0.73 -13.31
CA VAL A 161 4.98 1.91 -13.86
C VAL A 161 5.97 1.52 -14.95
N GLU A 162 6.19 2.42 -15.90
CA GLU A 162 7.22 2.26 -16.91
C GLU A 162 8.57 2.70 -16.31
N GLY A 163 9.60 1.86 -16.40
CA GLY A 163 10.89 2.19 -15.84
C GLY A 163 11.93 1.08 -15.90
N HIS A 164 13.00 1.36 -16.65
CA HIS A 164 14.27 0.62 -16.72
C HIS A 164 14.82 0.33 -15.32
N GLY A 165 14.97 -0.97 -15.01
CA GLY A 165 15.72 -1.43 -13.85
C GLY A 165 17.12 -0.80 -13.89
N THR A 166 17.54 -0.25 -12.76
CA THR A 166 18.92 0.21 -12.59
C THR A 166 19.83 -1.01 -12.50
N SER A 167 20.27 -1.50 -13.66
CA SER A 167 21.57 -2.14 -13.82
C SER A 167 22.22 -1.63 -15.12
N GLY A 168 22.82 -0.44 -15.00
CA GLY A 168 23.81 0.09 -15.94
C GLY A 168 23.27 0.57 -17.29
N GLU A 169 23.91 1.62 -17.79
CA GLU A 169 23.82 2.18 -19.14
C GLU A 169 24.07 1.18 -20.29
N ARG A 170 24.22 -0.13 -20.02
CA ARG A 170 24.34 -1.19 -21.03
C ARG A 170 23.00 -1.67 -21.61
N ALA A 171 21.87 -1.45 -20.92
CA ALA A 171 20.56 -1.85 -21.44
C ALA A 171 20.04 -0.93 -22.57
N ALA A 172 20.45 0.35 -22.57
CA ALA A 172 20.07 1.31 -23.61
C ALA A 172 20.65 0.95 -24.98
N VAL A 173 21.86 0.38 -25.03
CA VAL A 173 22.54 0.00 -26.29
C VAL A 173 21.91 -1.25 -26.93
N ARG A 174 21.32 -2.16 -26.15
CA ARG A 174 20.66 -3.38 -26.68
C ARG A 174 19.20 -3.17 -27.09
N ALA A 175 18.53 -2.15 -26.57
CA ALA A 175 17.13 -1.86 -26.89
C ALA A 175 16.93 -1.31 -28.32
N ALA A 176 17.97 -0.76 -28.96
CA ALA A 176 17.88 -0.23 -30.32
C ALA A 176 17.83 -1.30 -31.43
N HIS A 177 18.13 -2.57 -31.11
CA HIS A 177 18.29 -3.64 -32.11
C HIS A 177 17.31 -4.82 -31.93
N SER A 178 16.34 -4.70 -31.02
CA SER A 178 15.29 -5.69 -30.84
C SER A 178 13.93 -5.05 -31.12
N CYS A 179 13.26 -5.53 -32.17
CA CYS A 179 11.86 -5.24 -32.48
C CYS A 179 10.87 -5.86 -31.46
N ASP A 180 11.37 -6.43 -30.37
CA ASP A 180 10.57 -7.00 -29.27
C ASP A 180 10.84 -6.23 -27.96
N ALA A 181 10.75 -4.90 -28.04
CA ALA A 181 11.14 -3.97 -26.99
C ALA A 181 10.14 -3.97 -25.83
N HIS A 182 10.18 -5.00 -24.98
CA HIS A 182 9.55 -4.95 -23.67
C HIS A 182 10.23 -3.85 -22.84
N GLN A 183 9.64 -2.65 -22.84
CA GLN A 183 10.01 -1.57 -21.94
C GLN A 183 10.01 -2.11 -20.50
N PRO A 184 11.05 -1.85 -19.69
CA PRO A 184 11.10 -2.44 -18.37
C PRO A 184 10.02 -1.87 -17.47
N LYS A 185 9.61 -2.69 -16.52
CA LYS A 185 8.35 -2.54 -15.81
C LYS A 185 8.62 -2.73 -14.34
N THR A 186 7.95 -1.95 -13.51
CA THR A 186 7.97 -2.17 -12.07
C THR A 186 6.54 -2.34 -11.58
N ILE A 187 6.30 -3.37 -10.77
CA ILE A 187 5.12 -3.45 -9.92
C ILE A 187 5.46 -2.80 -8.58
N VAL A 188 4.65 -1.84 -8.16
CA VAL A 188 4.75 -1.20 -6.86
C VAL A 188 3.58 -1.67 -6.00
N LEU A 189 3.90 -2.45 -4.98
CA LEU A 189 2.97 -2.88 -3.94
C LEU A 189 2.93 -1.80 -2.84
N LEU A 190 1.73 -1.47 -2.37
CA LEU A 190 1.50 -0.52 -1.28
C LEU A 190 0.94 -1.28 -0.09
N GLN A 191 1.55 -1.09 1.09
CA GLN A 191 1.07 -1.69 2.33
C GLN A 191 0.98 -0.63 3.43
N ALA A 192 -0.23 -0.39 3.92
CA ALA A 192 -0.47 0.52 5.03
C ALA A 192 -0.24 -0.23 6.34
N THR A 193 0.50 0.36 7.27
CA THR A 193 0.71 -0.30 8.56
C THR A 193 0.94 0.65 9.73
N LYS A 194 0.43 0.25 10.91
CA LYS A 194 0.78 0.83 12.21
C LYS A 194 1.72 -0.07 13.02
N ALA A 195 1.96 -1.28 12.53
CA ALA A 195 2.72 -2.30 13.25
C ALA A 195 4.21 -1.95 13.30
N ARG A 196 4.90 -2.48 14.32
CA ARG A 196 6.35 -2.32 14.50
C ARG A 196 7.18 -3.17 13.52
N SER A 197 6.55 -4.19 12.95
CA SER A 197 7.06 -4.98 11.83
C SER A 197 5.88 -5.48 11.00
N HIS A 198 6.14 -5.82 9.74
CA HIS A 198 5.15 -6.36 8.83
C HIS A 198 5.75 -7.49 8.00
N HIS A 199 6.15 -8.57 8.69
CA HIS A 199 6.59 -9.79 8.02
C HIS A 199 5.45 -10.38 7.21
N THR A 200 5.82 -11.06 6.13
CA THR A 200 4.90 -11.82 5.30
C THR A 200 5.27 -13.29 5.33
N GLU A 201 4.49 -14.11 4.65
CA GLU A 201 4.74 -15.53 4.51
C GLU A 201 4.74 -15.94 3.03
N THR A 202 5.49 -16.98 2.70
CA THR A 202 5.60 -17.49 1.32
C THR A 202 4.24 -17.93 0.77
N GLY A 203 3.35 -18.48 1.60
CA GLY A 203 1.98 -18.80 1.22
C GLY A 203 1.15 -17.58 0.81
N LYS A 204 1.33 -16.42 1.45
CA LYS A 204 0.68 -15.17 1.04
C LYS A 204 1.25 -14.66 -0.28
N LEU A 205 2.56 -14.78 -0.48
CA LEU A 205 3.22 -14.37 -1.72
C LEU A 205 2.80 -15.23 -2.93
N LEU A 206 2.70 -16.54 -2.75
CA LEU A 206 2.14 -17.45 -3.76
C LEU A 206 0.70 -17.05 -4.13
N LYS A 207 -0.14 -16.78 -3.12
CA LYS A 207 -1.53 -16.33 -3.34
C LYS A 207 -1.57 -15.01 -4.11
N LEU A 208 -0.72 -14.04 -3.77
CA LEU A 208 -0.61 -12.78 -4.51
C LEU A 208 -0.30 -13.04 -6.00
N LYS A 209 0.74 -13.83 -6.29
CA LYS A 209 1.14 -14.15 -7.67
C LYS A 209 0.04 -14.89 -8.43
N ALA A 210 -0.68 -15.80 -7.78
CA ALA A 210 -1.83 -16.50 -8.37
C ALA A 210 -2.98 -15.54 -8.71
N ILE A 211 -3.29 -14.59 -7.81
CA ILE A 211 -4.29 -13.55 -8.05
C ILE A 211 -3.89 -12.68 -9.24
N LEU A 212 -2.63 -12.25 -9.33
CA LEU A 212 -2.12 -11.44 -10.44
C LEU A 212 -2.23 -12.19 -11.78
N ARG A 213 -1.81 -13.47 -11.81
CA ARG A 213 -1.96 -14.36 -12.97
C ARG A 213 -3.42 -14.48 -13.44
N ARG A 214 -4.36 -14.61 -12.51
CA ARG A 214 -5.79 -14.72 -12.83
C ARG A 214 -6.40 -13.39 -13.27
N ALA A 215 -5.98 -12.28 -12.67
CA ALA A 215 -6.60 -10.98 -12.88
C ALA A 215 -6.29 -10.34 -14.24
N PHE A 216 -5.19 -10.74 -14.90
CA PHE A 216 -4.71 -10.11 -16.13
C PHE A 216 -4.41 -11.12 -17.24
N ARG A 217 -5.03 -10.99 -18.42
CA ARG A 217 -4.78 -11.92 -19.57
C ARG A 217 -3.35 -11.92 -20.01
N ASP A 218 -2.78 -10.73 -20.06
CA ASP A 218 -1.45 -10.47 -20.58
C ASP A 218 -0.39 -10.61 -19.48
N TRP A 219 -0.73 -11.14 -18.30
CA TRP A 219 0.22 -11.24 -17.18
C TRP A 219 1.51 -11.98 -17.54
N ALA A 220 1.42 -13.11 -18.26
CA ALA A 220 2.58 -13.93 -18.59
C ALA A 220 3.63 -13.15 -19.39
N ASP A 221 3.20 -12.35 -20.38
CA ASP A 221 4.09 -11.51 -21.18
C ASP A 221 4.41 -10.18 -20.48
N PHE A 222 3.43 -9.62 -19.76
CA PHE A 222 3.58 -8.36 -19.06
C PHE A 222 4.57 -8.48 -17.90
N SER A 223 4.61 -9.60 -17.18
CA SER A 223 5.50 -9.80 -16.02
C SER A 223 6.96 -10.14 -16.37
N LYS A 224 7.28 -10.38 -17.65
CA LYS A 224 8.67 -10.59 -18.10
C LYS A 224 9.55 -9.39 -17.75
N ASN A 225 10.71 -9.65 -17.16
CA ASN A 225 11.71 -8.65 -16.74
C ASN A 225 11.13 -7.54 -15.82
N MET A 226 10.18 -7.90 -14.95
CA MET A 226 9.53 -6.97 -14.03
C MET A 226 10.29 -6.87 -12.71
N ARG A 227 10.60 -5.63 -12.29
CA ARG A 227 11.07 -5.33 -10.94
C ARG A 227 9.89 -5.33 -9.97
N TRP A 228 10.13 -5.79 -8.75
CA TRP A 228 9.15 -5.77 -7.68
C TRP A 228 9.59 -4.80 -6.58
N GLU A 229 8.70 -3.88 -6.24
CA GLU A 229 8.88 -2.97 -5.12
C GLU A 229 7.70 -3.11 -4.15
N ILE A 230 7.97 -3.03 -2.85
CA ILE A 230 6.93 -2.83 -1.84
C ILE A 230 7.24 -1.58 -1.02
N VAL A 231 6.20 -0.75 -0.82
CA VAL A 231 6.26 0.48 -0.05
C VAL A 231 5.36 0.35 1.17
N TYR A 232 5.98 0.32 2.34
CA TYR A 232 5.31 0.39 3.62
C TYR A 232 4.95 1.84 3.94
N VAL A 233 3.68 2.19 3.77
CA VAL A 233 3.13 3.49 4.15
C VAL A 233 2.75 3.42 5.62
N GLN A 234 3.66 3.90 6.46
CA GLN A 234 3.53 3.78 7.90
C GLN A 234 2.77 4.96 8.49
N HIS A 235 1.93 4.64 9.47
CA HIS A 235 1.24 5.64 10.25
C HIS A 235 2.23 6.59 10.95
N PRO A 236 1.91 7.88 11.09
CA PRO A 236 2.76 8.88 11.76
C PRO A 236 3.27 8.46 13.16
N ASP A 237 2.41 7.77 13.91
CA ASP A 237 2.71 7.24 15.24
C ASP A 237 3.59 5.99 15.24
N ALA A 238 3.73 5.32 14.09
CA ALA A 238 4.55 4.14 14.00
C ALA A 238 6.04 4.51 14.02
N GLN A 239 6.85 3.57 14.50
CA GLN A 239 8.29 3.65 14.31
C GLN A 239 8.62 3.34 12.86
N LEU A 240 9.31 4.27 12.19
CA LEU A 240 9.77 4.07 10.81
C LEU A 240 10.65 2.82 10.73
N PHE A 241 10.34 1.93 9.80
CA PHE A 241 11.13 0.72 9.58
C PHE A 241 12.55 1.09 9.18
N LYS A 242 13.51 0.49 9.88
CA LYS A 242 14.96 0.63 9.59
C LYS A 242 15.56 -0.63 8.99
N LYS A 243 14.80 -1.73 8.98
CA LYS A 243 15.23 -3.05 8.55
C LYS A 243 14.20 -3.63 7.59
N ARG A 244 14.67 -4.51 6.71
CA ARG A 244 13.82 -5.29 5.81
C ARG A 244 12.81 -6.11 6.59
N GLN A 245 11.64 -6.27 6.00
CA GLN A 245 10.62 -7.18 6.49
C GLN A 245 10.85 -8.55 5.87
N ARG A 246 10.88 -9.58 6.71
CA ARG A 246 11.12 -10.96 6.31
C ARG A 246 9.90 -11.55 5.60
N CYS A 247 10.16 -12.55 4.77
CA CYS A 247 9.15 -13.49 4.30
C CYS A 247 9.43 -14.85 4.96
N ASP A 248 8.62 -15.22 5.93
CA ASP A 248 8.76 -16.46 6.66
C ASP A 248 8.19 -17.62 5.83
N ARG A 249 8.86 -18.77 5.85
CA ARG A 249 8.42 -19.93 5.08
C ARG A 249 7.17 -20.52 5.72
N THR A 250 6.08 -20.62 4.96
CA THR A 250 4.87 -21.33 5.42
C THR A 250 5.18 -22.82 5.57
N GLU A 251 4.82 -23.40 6.72
CA GLU A 251 4.91 -24.84 6.92
C GLU A 251 3.83 -25.57 6.13
N VAL A 252 4.22 -26.66 5.50
CA VAL A 252 3.37 -27.40 4.58
C VAL A 252 3.38 -28.87 4.99
N LYS A 253 2.20 -29.47 5.19
CA LYS A 253 2.06 -30.90 5.45
C LYS A 253 1.67 -31.62 4.15
N LYS A 254 2.15 -32.85 3.99
CA LYS A 254 1.73 -33.72 2.89
C LYS A 254 0.23 -33.98 2.98
N ASN A 255 -0.49 -33.71 1.90
CA ASN A 255 -1.94 -33.92 1.87
C ASN A 255 -2.25 -35.41 1.65
N GLY A 256 -3.40 -35.88 2.15
CA GLY A 256 -3.84 -37.25 1.91
C GLY A 256 -4.09 -37.48 0.41
N GLY A 257 -3.34 -38.42 -0.18
CA GLY A 257 -3.41 -38.73 -1.62
C GLY A 257 -2.46 -37.94 -2.53
N GLU A 258 -1.70 -36.99 -1.98
CA GLU A 258 -0.64 -36.28 -2.72
C GLU A 258 0.55 -37.21 -2.93
N THR A 259 1.10 -37.21 -4.15
CA THR A 259 2.33 -37.92 -4.45
C THR A 259 3.52 -37.29 -3.71
N THR A 260 4.63 -38.01 -3.58
CA THR A 260 5.84 -37.41 -2.99
C THR A 260 6.39 -36.28 -3.87
N GLU A 261 6.31 -36.45 -5.20
CA GLU A 261 6.76 -35.45 -6.17
C GLU A 261 5.96 -34.14 -6.05
N GLU A 262 4.62 -34.20 -6.03
CA GLU A 262 3.75 -33.02 -5.85
C GLU A 262 4.04 -32.29 -4.52
N TYR A 263 4.27 -33.06 -3.45
CA TYR A 263 4.62 -32.51 -2.15
C TYR A 263 5.98 -31.77 -2.18
N ASP A 264 6.98 -32.37 -2.82
CA ASP A 264 8.31 -31.79 -2.95
C ASP A 264 8.31 -30.56 -3.87
N GLU A 265 7.55 -30.57 -4.96
CA GLU A 265 7.34 -29.39 -5.82
C GLU A 265 6.71 -28.23 -5.05
N ARG A 266 5.70 -28.52 -4.23
CA ARG A 266 5.03 -27.52 -3.39
C ARG A 266 6.00 -26.92 -2.37
N GLN A 267 6.84 -27.74 -1.74
CA GLN A 267 7.89 -27.27 -0.85
C GLN A 267 8.90 -26.38 -1.56
N ALA A 268 9.39 -26.82 -2.73
CA ALA A 268 10.31 -26.05 -3.55
C ALA A 268 9.72 -24.70 -3.98
N ALA A 269 8.41 -24.64 -4.25
CA ALA A 269 7.73 -23.37 -4.53
C ALA A 269 7.79 -22.40 -3.34
N HIS A 270 7.61 -22.88 -2.10
CA HIS A 270 7.76 -22.03 -0.92
C HIS A 270 9.21 -21.56 -0.73
N ASP A 271 10.20 -22.42 -0.97
CA ASP A 271 11.62 -22.06 -0.88
C ASP A 271 11.99 -21.01 -1.93
N ALA A 272 11.51 -21.18 -3.17
CA ALA A 272 11.72 -20.24 -4.26
C ALA A 272 11.10 -18.87 -3.95
N GLU A 273 9.91 -18.83 -3.34
CA GLU A 273 9.27 -17.56 -2.96
C GLU A 273 9.98 -16.84 -1.81
N GLN A 274 10.58 -17.58 -0.89
CA GLN A 274 11.41 -16.99 0.16
C GLN A 274 12.65 -16.32 -0.45
N VAL A 275 13.36 -17.04 -1.34
CA VAL A 275 14.51 -16.49 -2.07
C VAL A 275 14.09 -15.27 -2.89
N PHE A 276 13.00 -15.37 -3.65
CA PHE A 276 12.48 -14.28 -4.46
C PHE A 276 12.20 -13.02 -3.63
N TRP A 277 11.58 -13.15 -2.45
CA TRP A 277 11.34 -12.01 -1.58
C TRP A 277 12.62 -11.33 -1.11
N GLU A 278 13.63 -12.13 -0.75
CA GLU A 278 14.90 -11.59 -0.27
C GLU A 278 15.77 -11.02 -1.39
N THR A 279 15.76 -11.59 -2.60
CA THR A 279 16.67 -11.17 -3.69
C THR A 279 16.03 -10.21 -4.68
N GLU A 280 14.75 -10.39 -5.02
CA GLU A 280 14.10 -9.67 -6.12
C GLU A 280 13.19 -8.52 -5.68
N VAL A 281 12.66 -8.57 -4.44
CA VAL A 281 11.74 -7.54 -3.94
C VAL A 281 12.51 -6.43 -3.23
N ASP A 282 12.59 -5.26 -3.86
CA ASP A 282 13.11 -4.07 -3.22
C ASP A 282 12.06 -3.48 -2.26
N GLN A 283 12.47 -3.12 -1.04
CA GLN A 283 11.57 -2.73 0.02
C GLN A 283 11.84 -1.27 0.42
N TYR A 284 10.77 -0.50 0.62
CA TYR A 284 10.86 0.89 1.03
C TYR A 284 9.87 1.18 2.15
N ALA A 285 10.24 2.06 3.06
CA ALA A 285 9.34 2.55 4.10
C ALA A 285 9.20 4.07 3.98
N VAL A 286 8.01 4.56 4.28
CA VAL A 286 7.74 5.99 4.36
C VAL A 286 6.86 6.27 5.55
N LYS A 287 7.12 7.40 6.21
CA LYS A 287 6.27 7.92 7.26
C LYS A 287 6.04 9.40 7.04
N LEU A 288 4.78 9.77 6.88
CA LEU A 288 4.40 11.18 6.82
C LEU A 288 4.16 11.72 8.23
N VAL A 289 4.32 13.03 8.38
CA VAL A 289 4.00 13.72 9.62
C VAL A 289 2.53 14.08 9.55
N ASP A 290 1.78 13.63 10.55
CA ASP A 290 0.39 14.02 10.72
C ASP A 290 0.27 14.97 11.90
N ASP A 291 -0.08 16.21 11.59
CA ASP A 291 -0.55 17.17 12.58
C ASP A 291 -2.02 17.50 12.27
N LEU A 292 -2.84 16.45 12.13
CA LEU A 292 -4.28 16.54 11.85
C LEU A 292 -4.98 17.53 12.79
N LEU A 293 -4.53 17.62 14.04
CA LEU A 293 -5.13 18.52 15.01
C LEU A 293 -4.89 19.99 14.64
N ALA A 294 -3.69 20.34 14.17
CA ALA A 294 -3.43 21.66 13.59
C ALA A 294 -4.26 21.89 12.32
N ALA A 295 -4.34 20.90 11.42
CA ALA A 295 -5.13 21.02 10.18
C ALA A 295 -6.64 21.20 10.43
N LEU A 296 -7.20 20.48 11.41
CA LEU A 296 -8.61 20.57 11.80
C LEU A 296 -8.91 21.89 12.52
N ILE A 297 -8.03 22.35 13.42
CA ILE A 297 -8.17 23.66 14.08
C ILE A 297 -8.19 24.77 13.03
N VAL A 298 -7.29 24.73 12.05
CA VAL A 298 -7.26 25.67 10.93
C VAL A 298 -8.57 25.61 10.11
N CYS A 299 -9.06 24.42 9.77
CA CYS A 299 -10.32 24.26 9.03
C CYS A 299 -11.55 24.78 9.79
N LEU A 300 -11.56 24.60 11.12
CA LEU A 300 -12.69 24.99 11.97
C LEU A 300 -12.71 26.49 12.26
N ASN A 301 -11.54 27.13 12.29
CA ASN A 301 -11.38 28.56 12.55
C ASN A 301 -11.42 29.44 11.28
N ALA A 302 -11.53 28.83 10.09
CA ALA A 302 -11.64 29.56 8.81
C ALA A 302 -13.08 30.04 8.50
N LYS A 303 -13.94 30.17 9.50
CA LYS A 303 -15.32 30.69 9.39
C LYS A 303 -15.49 32.00 10.12
#